data_AF-A0A966D762-F1
#
_entry.id   AF-A0A966D762-F1
#
_cell.length_a   1.000
_cell.length_b   1.000
_cell.length_c   1.000
_cell.angle_alpha   90.00
_cell.angle_beta   90.00
_cell.angle_gamma   90.00
#
_symmetry.space_group_name_H-M   'P 1'
#
loop_
_entity.id
_entity.type
_entity.pdbx_description
1 polymer ?
#
loop_
_entity_poly.entity_id
_entity_poly.type
_entity_poly.pdbx_seq_one_letter_code
_entity_poly.pdbx_strand_id
1 'polypeptide(L)'
;MLEIALYNFVLNKLYSKSYTPLLTPPMLRREILGKSVSLEDFEEVIYKIENEDLYLIGTSEHTIAALHENETLNYKQLPIKYAGLSPCFRKEAGVTKDSKGIFRVHNFNKIEQFIFCKPQDSDKYHKELIENAEEIFKELEIHYRVVDICSGDIGSMATRKYDIEAWLPGQEKYREMVSASNYRDYGARR
;
A
#
# COMPACT_ATOMS: atom_id res chain seq x y z
N MET A 1 -17.80 6.63 13.03
CA MET A 1 -17.15 6.10 14.26
C MET A 1 -16.34 4.84 14.00
N LEU A 2 -16.89 3.79 13.38
CA LEU A 2 -16.16 2.54 13.13
C LEU A 2 -14.85 2.74 12.34
N GLU A 3 -14.88 3.50 11.25
CA GLU A 3 -13.69 3.78 10.43
C GLU A 3 -12.54 4.39 11.25
N ILE A 4 -12.82 5.41 12.06
CA ILE A 4 -11.84 6.04 12.95
C ILE A 4 -11.32 5.04 14.00
N ALA A 5 -12.19 4.17 14.52
CA ALA A 5 -11.79 3.12 15.46
C ALA A 5 -10.85 2.11 14.81
N LEU A 6 -11.10 1.72 13.55
CA LEU A 6 -10.21 0.85 12.77
C LEU A 6 -8.84 1.49 12.57
N TYR A 7 -8.79 2.81 12.28
CA TYR A 7 -7.49 3.48 12.15
C TYR A 7 -6.70 3.44 13.44
N ASN A 8 -7.32 3.80 14.56
CA ASN A 8 -6.65 3.78 15.85
C ASN A 8 -6.19 2.37 16.23
N PHE A 9 -7.03 1.37 16.00
CA PHE A 9 -6.68 -0.03 16.23
C PHE A 9 -5.44 -0.45 15.44
N VAL A 10 -5.43 -0.23 14.12
CA VAL A 10 -4.33 -0.62 13.24
C VAL A 10 -3.07 0.19 13.53
N LEU A 11 -3.17 1.51 13.71
CA LEU A 11 -2.01 2.36 14.02
C LEU A 11 -1.38 2.01 15.37
N ASN A 12 -2.17 1.74 16.42
CA ASN A 12 -1.64 1.30 17.71
C ASN A 12 -0.93 -0.05 17.61
N LYS A 13 -1.47 -0.97 16.80
CA LYS A 13 -0.85 -2.27 16.56
C LYS A 13 0.47 -2.16 15.82
N LEU A 14 0.54 -1.34 14.78
CA LEU A 14 1.79 -1.10 14.04
C LEU A 14 2.80 -0.33 14.89
N TYR A 15 2.35 0.63 15.69
CA TYR A 15 3.20 1.38 16.62
C TYR A 15 3.87 0.46 17.65
N SER A 16 3.15 -0.51 18.21
CA SER A 16 3.74 -1.50 19.14
C SER A 16 4.77 -2.42 18.47
N LYS A 17 4.77 -2.49 17.13
CA LYS A 17 5.76 -3.20 16.29
C LYS A 17 6.85 -2.28 15.72
N SER A 18 7.02 -1.10 16.31
CA SER A 18 8.04 -0.10 15.95
C SER A 18 7.86 0.52 14.56
N TYR A 19 6.63 0.57 14.02
CA TYR A 19 6.32 1.39 12.86
C TYR A 19 6.05 2.83 13.32
N THR A 20 6.62 3.80 12.63
CA THR A 20 6.37 5.22 12.88
C THR A 20 5.09 5.64 12.15
N PRO A 21 4.03 6.07 12.85
CA PRO A 21 2.82 6.57 12.22
C PRO A 21 3.12 7.86 11.46
N LEU A 22 2.58 7.98 10.25
CA LEU A 22 2.78 9.15 9.39
C LEU A 22 1.47 9.54 8.72
N LEU A 23 1.12 10.83 8.78
CA LEU A 23 0.13 11.40 7.87
C LEU A 23 0.87 11.91 6.64
N THR A 24 0.54 11.38 5.47
CA THR A 24 1.26 11.72 4.24
C THR A 24 0.50 12.76 3.41
N PRO A 25 1.20 13.70 2.75
CA PRO A 25 0.59 14.56 1.74
C PRO A 25 -0.16 13.74 0.68
N PRO A 26 -1.42 14.10 0.35
CA PRO A 26 -2.21 13.36 -0.64
C PRO A 26 -1.89 13.74 -2.09
N MET A 27 -0.93 14.65 -2.31
CA MET A 27 -0.54 15.14 -3.62
C MET A 27 0.97 15.13 -3.76
N LEU A 28 1.46 14.71 -4.93
CA LEU A 28 2.86 14.69 -5.30
C LEU A 28 3.06 15.35 -6.67
N ARG A 29 4.27 15.86 -6.91
CA ARG A 29 4.69 16.31 -8.25
C ARG A 29 4.86 15.13 -9.19
N ARG A 30 4.75 15.36 -10.50
CA ARG A 30 4.88 14.31 -11.53
C ARG A 30 6.19 13.55 -11.40
N GLU A 31 7.28 14.27 -11.25
CA GLU A 31 8.63 13.71 -11.19
C GLU A 31 8.76 12.68 -10.07
N ILE A 32 8.23 13.01 -8.88
CA ILE A 32 8.30 12.16 -7.70
C ILE A 32 7.38 10.95 -7.85
N LEU A 33 6.12 11.19 -8.22
CA LEU A 33 5.13 10.13 -8.34
C LEU A 33 5.50 9.12 -9.44
N GLY A 34 6.08 9.58 -10.55
CA GLY A 34 6.48 8.73 -11.67
C GLY A 34 7.59 7.73 -11.35
N LYS A 35 8.28 7.86 -10.20
CA LYS A 35 9.29 6.90 -9.74
C LYS A 35 8.70 5.73 -8.96
N SER A 36 7.54 5.94 -8.35
CA SER A 36 6.86 4.96 -7.48
C SER A 36 5.62 4.34 -8.11
N VAL A 37 5.33 4.65 -9.38
CA VAL A 37 4.15 4.20 -10.10
C VAL A 37 4.59 3.69 -11.48
N SER A 38 3.96 2.61 -11.96
CA SER A 38 4.17 2.15 -13.32
C SER A 38 3.65 3.17 -14.34
N LEU A 39 4.21 3.21 -15.55
CA LEU A 39 3.74 4.16 -16.58
C LEU A 39 2.25 3.97 -16.91
N GLU A 40 1.81 2.71 -16.96
CA GLU A 40 0.41 2.33 -17.21
C GLU A 40 -0.50 2.84 -16.09
N ASP A 41 -0.17 2.56 -14.83
CA ASP A 41 -0.95 3.04 -13.68
C ASP A 41 -0.99 4.57 -13.60
N PHE A 42 0.10 5.24 -14.00
CA PHE A 42 0.16 6.70 -13.99
C PHE A 42 -0.88 7.31 -14.93
N GLU A 43 -1.13 6.70 -16.09
CA GLU A 43 -2.10 7.17 -17.06
C GLU A 43 -3.53 6.75 -16.68
N GLU A 44 -3.71 5.50 -16.27
CA GLU A 44 -5.03 4.90 -16.08
C GLU A 44 -5.62 5.12 -14.69
N VAL A 45 -4.80 5.17 -13.63
CA VAL A 45 -5.25 5.16 -12.23
C VAL A 45 -5.14 6.53 -11.56
N ILE A 46 -4.09 7.31 -11.87
CA ILE A 46 -3.76 8.54 -11.14
C ILE A 46 -4.56 9.75 -11.66
N TYR A 47 -5.16 10.52 -10.74
CA TYR A 47 -5.77 11.81 -11.05
C TYR A 47 -4.72 12.94 -11.12
N LYS A 48 -4.82 13.77 -12.16
CA LYS A 48 -4.04 15.01 -12.33
C LYS A 48 -4.86 16.22 -11.86
N ILE A 49 -4.24 17.15 -11.13
CA ILE A 49 -4.82 18.47 -10.86
C ILE A 49 -4.65 19.35 -12.10
N GLU A 50 -5.76 19.89 -12.60
CA GLU A 50 -5.74 20.78 -13.76
C GLU A 50 -4.93 22.04 -13.46
N ASN A 51 -4.15 22.52 -14.44
CA ASN A 51 -3.29 23.71 -14.32
C ASN A 51 -2.16 23.65 -13.28
N GLU A 52 -1.95 22.51 -12.60
CA GLU A 52 -0.88 22.32 -11.63
C GLU A 52 0.03 21.12 -12.01
N ASP A 53 1.28 21.15 -11.53
CA ASP A 53 2.17 19.98 -11.50
C ASP A 53 1.93 19.17 -10.21
N LEU A 54 0.69 18.77 -10.01
CA LEU A 54 0.24 17.99 -8.86
C LEU A 54 -0.68 16.87 -9.29
N TYR A 55 -0.49 15.72 -8.64
CA TYR A 55 -1.22 14.49 -8.88
C TYR A 55 -1.66 13.91 -7.54
N LEU A 56 -2.90 13.40 -7.48
CA LEU A 56 -3.41 12.75 -6.27
C LEU A 56 -2.80 11.35 -6.14
N ILE A 57 -2.37 10.98 -4.95
CA ILE A 57 -1.77 9.67 -4.69
C ILE A 57 -2.82 8.55 -4.73
N GLY A 58 -2.43 7.39 -5.29
CA GLY A 58 -3.23 6.16 -5.21
C GLY A 58 -3.01 5.35 -3.92
N THR A 59 -1.97 5.69 -3.16
CA THR A 59 -1.56 5.08 -1.89
C THR A 59 -0.49 5.94 -1.22
N SER A 60 -0.43 5.94 0.12
CA SER A 60 0.67 6.58 0.87
C SER A 60 2.04 5.94 0.61
N GLU A 61 2.08 4.76 0.01
CA GLU A 61 3.31 4.14 -0.50
C GLU A 61 4.10 5.10 -1.40
N HIS A 62 3.44 5.82 -2.32
CA HIS A 62 4.11 6.75 -3.22
C HIS A 62 4.83 7.87 -2.46
N THR A 63 4.17 8.39 -1.42
CA THR A 63 4.73 9.47 -0.61
C THR A 63 5.84 8.97 0.31
N ILE A 64 5.69 7.77 0.90
CA ILE A 64 6.71 7.21 1.77
C ILE A 64 7.95 6.79 0.98
N ALA A 65 7.79 6.20 -0.21
CA ALA A 65 8.90 5.83 -1.08
C ALA A 65 9.80 7.03 -1.42
N ALA A 66 9.20 8.21 -1.60
CA ALA A 66 9.90 9.46 -1.87
C ALA A 66 10.48 10.15 -0.62
N LEU A 67 10.15 9.72 0.58
CA LEU A 67 10.51 10.43 1.82
C LEU A 67 12.02 10.56 2.01
N HIS A 68 12.77 9.56 1.54
CA HIS A 68 14.24 9.50 1.61
C HIS A 68 14.90 9.64 0.23
N GLU A 69 14.21 10.27 -0.71
CA GLU A 69 14.76 10.52 -2.04
C GLU A 69 16.03 11.40 -1.95
N ASN A 70 17.07 11.04 -2.70
CA ASN A 70 18.37 11.73 -2.70
C ASN A 70 19.08 11.75 -1.33
N GLU A 71 18.68 10.87 -0.40
CA GLU A 71 19.33 10.72 0.90
C GLU A 71 20.25 9.49 0.95
N THR A 72 21.36 9.60 1.68
CA THR A 72 22.19 8.45 2.04
C THR A 72 21.83 8.00 3.45
N LEU A 73 21.03 6.94 3.56
CA LEU A 73 20.61 6.39 4.85
C LEU A 73 21.77 5.72 5.57
N ASN A 74 21.86 5.93 6.88
CA ASN A 74 22.84 5.23 7.70
C ASN A 74 22.42 3.76 7.86
N TYR A 75 23.29 2.84 7.49
CA TYR A 75 23.04 1.39 7.58
C TYR A 75 22.66 0.90 8.99
N LYS A 76 23.07 1.64 10.04
CA LYS A 76 22.71 1.36 11.44
C LYS A 76 21.26 1.73 11.79
N GLN A 77 20.62 2.60 11.01
CA GLN A 77 19.23 3.01 11.20
C GLN A 77 18.23 2.02 10.56
N LEU A 78 18.70 1.10 9.71
CA LEU A 78 17.83 0.12 9.06
C LEU A 78 17.50 -1.07 9.98
N PRO A 79 16.24 -1.55 10.00
CA PRO A 79 15.13 -1.11 9.15
C PRO A 79 14.48 0.18 9.64
N ILE A 80 14.01 1.02 8.70
CA ILE A 80 13.10 2.13 8.98
C ILE A 80 11.69 1.68 8.58
N LYS A 81 10.74 1.78 9.50
CA LYS A 81 9.36 1.26 9.33
C LYS A 81 8.35 2.40 9.49
N TYR A 82 7.45 2.52 8.53
CA TYR A 82 6.40 3.55 8.50
C TYR A 82 5.01 2.93 8.40
N ALA A 83 4.06 3.52 9.13
CA ALA A 83 2.63 3.26 9.03
C ALA A 83 1.94 4.53 8.50
N GLY A 84 1.80 4.65 7.19
CA GLY A 84 1.25 5.84 6.53
C GLY A 84 -0.26 5.82 6.44
N LEU A 85 -0.95 6.78 7.06
CA LEU A 85 -2.38 6.99 6.86
C LEU A 85 -2.60 8.10 5.82
N SER A 86 -3.42 7.83 4.81
CA SER A 86 -3.84 8.83 3.81
C SER A 86 -5.18 8.50 3.14
N PRO A 87 -5.87 9.51 2.60
CA PRO A 87 -6.84 9.29 1.55
C PRO A 87 -6.12 8.88 0.26
N CYS A 88 -6.66 7.87 -0.41
CA CYS A 88 -6.16 7.27 -1.64
C CYS A 88 -7.15 7.53 -2.76
N PHE A 89 -6.67 7.96 -3.92
CA PHE A 89 -7.50 8.35 -5.06
C PHE A 89 -7.21 7.49 -6.28
N ARG A 90 -8.23 6.89 -6.88
CA ARG A 90 -8.11 6.06 -8.08
C ARG A 90 -9.21 6.38 -9.09
N LYS A 91 -8.82 6.56 -10.35
CA LYS A 91 -9.75 6.80 -11.46
C LYS A 91 -10.77 5.68 -11.66
N GLU A 92 -10.41 4.45 -11.28
CA GLU A 92 -11.24 3.26 -11.47
C GLU A 92 -11.81 3.18 -12.89
N ALA A 93 -10.95 3.39 -13.89
CA ALA A 93 -11.34 3.37 -15.29
C ALA A 93 -11.92 1.99 -15.66
N GLY A 94 -13.17 1.98 -16.12
CA GLY A 94 -13.89 0.77 -16.52
C GLY A 94 -15.12 0.47 -15.66
N VAL A 95 -16.26 0.22 -16.31
CA VAL A 95 -17.51 -0.17 -15.62
C VAL A 95 -17.40 -1.62 -15.17
N THR A 96 -17.23 -1.83 -13.86
CA THR A 96 -17.25 -3.19 -13.27
C THR A 96 -18.51 -3.40 -12.42
N LYS A 97 -18.90 -4.66 -12.26
CA LYS A 97 -20.06 -5.06 -11.44
C LYS A 97 -19.95 -4.64 -9.97
N ASP A 98 -18.74 -4.31 -9.51
CA ASP A 98 -18.43 -3.93 -8.12
C ASP A 98 -18.51 -2.42 -7.86
N SER A 99 -18.98 -1.63 -8.83
CA SER A 99 -19.14 -0.16 -8.71
C SER A 99 -20.24 0.28 -7.73
N LYS A 100 -21.02 -0.66 -7.17
CA LYS A 100 -22.05 -0.38 -6.16
C LYS A 100 -21.50 -0.64 -4.75
N GLY A 101 -21.65 0.34 -3.86
CA GLY A 101 -21.21 0.26 -2.47
C GLY A 101 -19.84 0.90 -2.25
N ILE A 102 -19.07 0.37 -1.30
CA ILE A 102 -17.76 0.94 -0.87
C ILE A 102 -16.56 0.06 -1.23
N PHE A 103 -16.77 -1.04 -1.96
CA PHE A 103 -15.71 -2.00 -2.27
C PHE A 103 -14.74 -1.48 -3.35
N ARG A 104 -15.27 -0.81 -4.38
CA ARG A 104 -14.48 -0.18 -5.45
C ARG A 104 -14.97 1.25 -5.64
N VAL A 105 -14.17 2.22 -5.18
CA VAL A 105 -14.54 3.64 -5.09
C VAL A 105 -13.36 4.53 -5.47
N HIS A 106 -13.65 5.76 -5.88
CA HIS A 106 -12.61 6.71 -6.28
C HIS A 106 -11.79 7.28 -5.12
N ASN A 107 -12.32 7.23 -3.90
CA ASN A 107 -11.66 7.69 -2.68
C ASN A 107 -11.92 6.69 -1.56
N PHE A 108 -10.84 6.23 -0.93
CA PHE A 108 -10.86 5.42 0.27
C PHE A 108 -9.65 5.79 1.13
N ASN A 109 -9.71 5.51 2.42
CA ASN A 109 -8.57 5.69 3.31
C ASN A 109 -7.83 4.37 3.52
N LYS A 110 -6.51 4.44 3.64
CA LYS A 110 -5.66 3.27 3.85
C LYS A 110 -4.55 3.58 4.85
N ILE A 111 -4.19 2.57 5.64
CA ILE A 111 -2.94 2.56 6.42
C ILE A 111 -1.96 1.66 5.70
N GLU A 112 -0.87 2.24 5.22
CA GLU A 112 0.19 1.56 4.48
C GLU A 112 1.35 1.20 5.40
N GLN A 113 1.79 -0.05 5.34
CA GLN A 113 3.06 -0.46 5.93
C GLN A 113 4.16 -0.29 4.87
N PHE A 114 5.22 0.44 5.21
CA PHE A 114 6.38 0.61 4.32
C PHE A 114 7.68 0.42 5.09
N ILE A 115 8.62 -0.33 4.52
CA ILE A 115 9.88 -0.67 5.19
C ILE A 115 11.05 -0.39 4.26
N PHE A 116 11.96 0.49 4.69
CA PHE A 116 13.30 0.56 4.14
C PHE A 116 14.18 -0.40 4.91
N CYS A 117 14.78 -1.39 4.24
CA CYS A 117 15.61 -2.40 4.88
C CYS A 117 16.90 -2.69 4.10
N LYS A 118 17.75 -3.51 4.71
CA LYS A 118 18.95 -4.04 4.06
C LYS A 118 18.54 -5.09 3.03
N PRO A 119 19.26 -5.23 1.90
CA PRO A 119 18.88 -6.17 0.84
C PRO A 119 18.66 -7.61 1.33
N GLN A 120 19.55 -8.11 2.19
CA GLN A 120 19.49 -9.46 2.73
C GLN A 120 18.32 -9.71 3.70
N ASP A 121 17.72 -8.65 4.23
CA ASP A 121 16.58 -8.76 5.16
C ASP A 121 15.23 -8.58 4.45
N SER A 122 15.21 -8.28 3.15
CA SER A 122 13.98 -7.92 2.42
C SER A 122 12.93 -9.03 2.46
N ASP A 123 13.31 -10.29 2.25
CA ASP A 123 12.38 -11.43 2.32
C ASP A 123 11.81 -11.63 3.73
N LYS A 124 12.61 -11.38 4.78
CA LYS A 124 12.16 -11.42 6.18
C LYS A 124 11.09 -10.34 6.41
N TYR A 125 11.34 -9.11 5.97
CA TYR A 125 10.39 -8.01 6.18
C TYR A 125 9.16 -8.11 5.28
N HIS A 126 9.27 -8.71 4.08
CA HIS A 126 8.11 -9.03 3.26
C HIS A 126 7.16 -9.98 3.99
N LYS A 127 7.71 -10.99 4.68
CA LYS A 127 6.94 -11.88 5.55
C LYS A 127 6.32 -11.14 6.74
N GLU A 128 7.07 -10.22 7.36
CA GLU A 128 6.54 -9.38 8.45
C GLU A 128 5.33 -8.53 8.00
N LEU A 129 5.38 -7.94 6.81
CA LEU A 129 4.29 -7.12 6.26
C LEU A 129 2.97 -7.91 6.15
N ILE A 130 3.04 -9.12 5.58
CA ILE A 130 1.86 -9.98 5.42
C ILE A 130 1.39 -10.55 6.76
N GLU A 131 2.31 -10.97 7.65
CA GLU A 131 1.98 -11.46 8.98
C GLU A 131 1.28 -10.38 9.84
N ASN A 132 1.74 -9.13 9.78
CA ASN A 132 1.07 -8.01 10.46
C ASN A 132 -0.35 -7.79 9.96
N ALA A 133 -0.57 -7.88 8.65
CA ALA A 133 -1.90 -7.76 8.06
C ALA A 133 -2.79 -8.95 8.47
N GLU A 134 -2.28 -10.17 8.42
CA GLU A 134 -2.99 -11.37 8.88
C GLU A 134 -3.42 -11.28 10.35
N GLU A 135 -2.57 -10.78 11.24
CA GLU A 135 -2.92 -10.58 12.66
C GLU A 135 -4.11 -9.62 12.82
N ILE A 136 -4.18 -8.54 12.03
CA ILE A 136 -5.29 -7.59 12.04
C ILE A 136 -6.59 -8.31 11.65
N PHE A 137 -6.57 -9.11 10.58
CA PHE A 137 -7.75 -9.85 10.13
C PHE A 137 -8.20 -10.92 11.14
N LYS A 138 -7.25 -11.62 11.78
CA LYS A 138 -7.54 -12.58 12.84
C LYS A 138 -8.22 -11.93 14.05
N GLU A 139 -7.72 -10.79 14.51
CA GLU A 139 -8.30 -10.05 15.66
C GLU A 139 -9.65 -9.41 15.34
N LEU A 140 -9.90 -9.08 14.07
CA LEU A 140 -11.21 -8.64 13.59
C LEU A 140 -12.18 -9.80 13.30
N GLU A 141 -11.74 -11.04 13.52
CA GLU A 141 -12.52 -12.27 13.26
C GLU A 141 -13.01 -12.39 11.80
N ILE A 142 -12.22 -11.85 10.86
CA ILE A 142 -12.53 -11.92 9.43
C ILE A 142 -11.91 -13.19 8.85
N HIS A 143 -12.71 -14.03 8.21
CA HIS A 143 -12.20 -15.20 7.49
C HIS A 143 -11.50 -14.76 6.19
N TYR A 144 -10.29 -15.25 5.97
CA TYR A 144 -9.47 -14.88 4.82
C TYR A 144 -8.60 -16.04 4.31
N ARG A 145 -8.02 -15.86 3.13
CA ARG A 145 -6.93 -16.68 2.59
C ARG A 145 -5.77 -15.78 2.13
N VAL A 146 -4.57 -16.34 2.11
CA VAL A 146 -3.38 -15.70 1.54
C VAL A 146 -3.08 -16.32 0.18
N VAL A 147 -2.84 -15.50 -0.83
CA VAL A 147 -2.54 -15.91 -2.20
C VAL A 147 -1.15 -15.41 -2.59
N ASP A 148 -0.29 -16.29 -3.10
CA ASP A 148 0.99 -15.93 -3.73
C ASP A 148 0.74 -15.63 -5.20
N ILE A 149 1.00 -14.39 -5.62
CA ILE A 149 0.59 -13.90 -6.93
C ILE A 149 1.55 -14.39 -8.02
N CYS A 150 0.98 -14.93 -9.10
CA CYS A 150 1.76 -15.48 -10.20
C CYS A 150 2.42 -14.38 -11.03
N SER A 151 3.43 -14.75 -11.83
CA SER A 151 4.19 -13.79 -12.65
C SER A 151 3.35 -13.03 -13.67
N GLY A 152 2.18 -13.55 -14.06
CA GLY A 152 1.28 -12.87 -14.99
C GLY A 152 0.46 -11.73 -14.36
N ASP A 153 0.36 -11.68 -13.04
CA ASP A 153 -0.52 -10.77 -12.30
C ASP A 153 0.22 -9.96 -11.20
N ILE A 154 1.53 -10.18 -11.07
CA ILE A 154 2.36 -9.55 -10.03
C ILE A 154 2.64 -8.06 -10.25
N GLY A 155 2.42 -7.55 -11.47
CA GLY A 155 2.75 -6.18 -11.87
C GLY A 155 4.24 -5.98 -12.17
N SER A 156 4.60 -4.77 -12.60
CA SER A 156 5.94 -4.48 -13.17
C SER A 156 7.01 -4.12 -12.14
N MET A 157 6.63 -3.87 -10.89
CA MET A 157 7.53 -3.40 -9.82
C MET A 157 7.90 -4.48 -8.80
N ALA A 158 6.98 -5.42 -8.52
CA ALA A 158 7.14 -6.42 -7.48
C ALA A 158 7.94 -7.64 -7.96
N THR A 159 8.86 -8.09 -7.09
CA THR A 159 9.58 -9.36 -7.29
C THR A 159 8.83 -10.53 -6.66
N ARG A 160 8.04 -10.26 -5.62
CA ARG A 160 7.07 -11.17 -5.01
C ARG A 160 5.93 -10.37 -4.42
N LYS A 161 4.70 -10.88 -4.50
CA LYS A 161 3.49 -10.24 -3.97
C LYS A 161 2.60 -11.29 -3.32
N TYR A 162 2.08 -10.95 -2.14
CA TYR A 162 1.05 -11.73 -1.45
C TYR A 162 -0.19 -10.89 -1.25
N ASP A 163 -1.35 -11.48 -1.54
CA ASP A 163 -2.64 -10.85 -1.28
C ASP A 163 -3.37 -11.57 -0.15
N ILE A 164 -4.00 -10.78 0.73
CA ILE A 164 -5.03 -11.26 1.64
C ILE A 164 -6.37 -11.03 0.97
N GLU A 165 -7.09 -12.12 0.76
CA GLU A 165 -8.46 -12.05 0.30
C GLU A 165 -9.42 -12.45 1.43
N ALA A 166 -10.38 -11.59 1.74
CA ALA A 166 -11.42 -11.88 2.73
C ALA A 166 -12.61 -12.58 2.09
N TRP A 167 -13.19 -13.54 2.80
CA TRP A 167 -14.46 -14.14 2.41
C TRP A 167 -15.58 -13.14 2.65
N LEU A 168 -16.34 -12.80 1.60
CA LEU A 168 -17.52 -11.94 1.70
C LEU A 168 -18.78 -12.80 1.59
N PRO A 169 -19.48 -13.12 2.70
CA PRO A 169 -20.62 -14.04 2.69
C PRO A 169 -21.72 -13.63 1.71
N GLY A 170 -22.04 -12.33 1.64
CA GLY A 170 -23.06 -11.82 0.72
C GLY A 170 -22.69 -11.87 -0.76
N GLN A 171 -21.42 -12.16 -1.09
CA GLN A 171 -20.96 -12.35 -2.47
C GLN A 171 -20.53 -13.79 -2.77
N GLU A 172 -20.49 -14.66 -1.76
CA GLU A 172 -20.04 -16.06 -1.84
C GLU A 172 -18.67 -16.23 -2.52
N LYS A 173 -17.75 -15.30 -2.27
CA LYS A 173 -16.39 -15.33 -2.82
C LYS A 173 -15.37 -14.63 -1.94
N TYR A 174 -14.11 -15.01 -2.14
CA TYR A 174 -12.96 -14.28 -1.62
C TYR A 174 -12.68 -13.03 -2.46
N ARG A 175 -12.33 -11.92 -1.82
CA ARG A 175 -12.02 -10.63 -2.44
C ARG A 175 -10.78 -10.03 -1.82
N GLU A 176 -9.88 -9.49 -2.64
CA GLU A 176 -8.67 -8.78 -2.18
C GLU A 176 -9.02 -7.65 -1.22
N MET A 177 -8.29 -7.59 -0.10
CA MET A 177 -8.38 -6.53 0.89
C MET A 177 -7.01 -5.90 1.21
N VAL A 178 -5.93 -6.66 1.09
CA VAL A 178 -4.55 -6.21 1.34
C VAL A 178 -3.62 -6.85 0.32
N SER A 179 -2.62 -6.09 -0.12
CA SER A 179 -1.50 -6.56 -0.94
C SER A 179 -0.19 -6.22 -0.22
N ALA A 180 0.77 -7.15 -0.19
CA ALA A 180 2.10 -6.97 0.36
C ALA A 180 3.16 -7.35 -0.69
N SER A 181 4.00 -6.39 -1.08
CA SER A 181 4.98 -6.57 -2.16
C SER A 181 6.42 -6.38 -1.68
N ASN A 182 7.35 -7.12 -2.30
CA ASN A 182 8.79 -6.88 -2.17
C ASN A 182 9.35 -6.35 -3.49
N TYR A 183 9.83 -5.11 -3.50
CA TYR A 183 10.43 -4.46 -4.68
C TYR A 183 11.93 -4.69 -4.83
N ARG A 184 12.58 -5.32 -3.85
CA ARG A 184 14.05 -5.37 -3.72
C ARG A 184 14.66 -3.98 -3.93
N ASP A 185 15.41 -3.78 -5.00
CA ASP A 185 16.07 -2.52 -5.33
C ASP A 185 15.39 -1.75 -6.47
N TYR A 186 14.25 -2.24 -7.01
CA TYR A 186 13.55 -1.59 -8.12
C TYR A 186 13.18 -0.15 -7.82
N GLY A 187 12.58 0.11 -6.64
CA GLY A 187 12.22 1.46 -6.21
C GLY A 187 13.44 2.30 -5.83
N ALA A 188 14.42 1.70 -5.13
CA ALA A 188 15.62 2.41 -4.66
C ALA A 188 16.57 2.88 -5.78
N ARG A 189 16.41 2.36 -7.01
CA ARG A 189 17.21 2.73 -8.19
C ARG A 189 16.59 3.85 -9.04
N ARG A 190 15.41 4.38 -8.68
CA ARG A 190 14.67 5.37 -9.46
C ARG A 190 14.60 6.72 -8.76
#